data_AF-A0AAU6MU34-F1
#
_entry.id   AF-A0AAU6MU34-F1
#
_cell.length_a   1.000
_cell.length_b   1.000
_cell.length_c   1.000
_cell.angle_alpha   90.00
_cell.angle_beta   90.00
_cell.angle_gamma   90.00
#
_symmetry.space_group_name_H-M   'P 1'
#
loop_
_entity.id
_entity.type
_entity.pdbx_description
1 polymer ?
#
loop_
_entity_poly.entity_id
_entity_poly.type
_entity_poly.pdbx_seq_one_letter_code
_entity_poly.pdbx_strand_id
1 'polypeptide(L)'
;MERPGDVPHGPGKRLITDERLRGELELCDRWGIPHSQFRGIGDGTWTARDRAKALAYRDHQRTVCPQCGTRYDDWDHGHPGEEDAYAVTVQRCVGCQVIADKQAELAGDKDADNNGIKIALIPAAQAAAIEAQRELVADRRHGTTDDD
;
A
#
# COMPACT_ATOMS: atom_id res chain seq x y z
N MET A 1 -33.38 -34.82 14.49
CA MET A 1 -32.76 -33.76 13.67
C MET A 1 -32.49 -32.59 14.59
N GLU A 2 -31.33 -32.61 15.25
CA GLU A 2 -30.88 -31.53 16.11
C GLU A 2 -30.37 -30.38 15.24
N ARG A 3 -30.81 -29.15 15.54
CA ARG A 3 -30.38 -27.93 14.86
C ARG A 3 -28.94 -27.61 15.29
N PRO A 4 -28.01 -27.28 14.37
CA PRO A 4 -26.64 -26.99 14.75
C PRO A 4 -26.58 -25.72 15.60
N GLY A 5 -25.75 -25.79 16.63
CA GLY A 5 -25.63 -24.85 17.73
C GLY A 5 -25.36 -23.40 17.31
N ASP A 6 -25.94 -22.53 18.13
CA ASP A 6 -25.77 -21.08 18.14
C ASP A 6 -24.27 -20.70 18.13
N VAL A 7 -23.88 -19.92 17.12
CA VAL A 7 -22.51 -19.50 16.88
C VAL A 7 -22.15 -18.44 17.94
N PRO A 8 -21.01 -18.52 18.65
CA PRO A 8 -20.76 -17.67 19.81
C PRO A 8 -20.73 -16.18 19.43
N HIS A 9 -21.78 -15.43 19.79
CA HIS A 9 -21.86 -13.97 19.66
C HIS A 9 -21.04 -13.30 20.78
N GLY A 10 -19.72 -13.49 20.77
CA GLY A 10 -18.80 -12.68 21.57
C GLY A 10 -18.36 -11.44 20.77
N PRO A 11 -18.17 -10.26 21.42
CA PRO A 11 -17.55 -9.12 20.75
C PRO A 11 -16.16 -9.54 20.21
N GLY A 12 -15.88 -9.24 18.93
CA GLY A 12 -14.59 -9.52 18.29
C GLY A 12 -14.43 -10.90 17.62
N LYS A 13 -15.16 -11.95 18.02
CA LYS A 13 -14.97 -13.30 17.45
C LYS A 13 -15.26 -13.39 15.95
N ARG A 14 -16.27 -12.65 15.48
CA ARG A 14 -16.61 -12.59 14.04
C ARG A 14 -15.58 -11.84 13.20
N LEU A 15 -14.84 -10.89 13.78
CA LEU A 15 -13.83 -10.12 13.04
C LEU A 15 -12.65 -10.99 12.62
N ILE A 16 -12.25 -11.95 13.45
CA ILE A 16 -11.11 -12.84 13.16
C ILE A 16 -11.43 -13.74 11.96
N THR A 17 -12.64 -14.30 11.90
CA THR A 17 -13.03 -15.29 10.89
C THR A 17 -13.64 -14.71 9.61
N ASP A 18 -14.18 -13.48 9.66
CA ASP A 18 -14.91 -12.85 8.54
C ASP A 18 -14.03 -11.81 7.84
N GLU A 19 -13.28 -12.26 6.82
CA GLU A 19 -12.39 -11.40 6.02
C GLU A 19 -13.14 -10.25 5.33
N ARG A 20 -14.35 -10.52 4.83
CA ARG A 20 -15.19 -9.49 4.21
C ARG A 20 -15.53 -8.39 5.22
N LEU A 21 -15.99 -8.76 6.41
CA LEU A 21 -16.29 -7.78 7.46
C LEU A 21 -15.05 -6.97 7.85
N ARG A 22 -13.85 -7.56 7.86
CA ARG A 22 -12.60 -6.83 8.10
C ARG A 22 -12.33 -5.82 6.99
N GLY A 23 -12.42 -6.21 5.73
CA GLY A 23 -12.23 -5.30 4.60
C GLY A 23 -13.23 -4.15 4.59
N GLU A 24 -14.50 -4.41 4.91
CA GLU A 24 -15.53 -3.37 5.04
C GLU A 24 -15.14 -2.37 6.16
N LEU A 25 -14.66 -2.85 7.31
CA LEU A 25 -14.28 -2.00 8.44
C LEU A 25 -12.97 -1.24 8.23
N GLU A 26 -12.01 -1.78 7.47
CA GLU A 26 -10.81 -1.07 7.04
C GLU A 26 -11.15 0.19 6.25
N LEU A 27 -12.07 0.06 5.29
CA LEU A 27 -12.53 1.20 4.50
C LEU A 27 -13.32 2.20 5.34
N CYS A 28 -14.17 1.72 6.25
CA CYS A 28 -14.90 2.58 7.19
C CYS A 28 -13.95 3.40 8.07
N ASP A 29 -12.90 2.78 8.61
CA ASP A 29 -11.88 3.45 9.42
C ASP A 29 -11.12 4.51 8.62
N ARG A 30 -10.67 4.16 7.41
CA ARG A 30 -9.96 5.09 6.50
C ARG A 30 -10.82 6.30 6.10
N TRP A 31 -12.12 6.11 5.89
CA TRP A 31 -13.03 7.17 5.47
C TRP A 31 -13.71 7.90 6.63
N GLY A 32 -13.57 7.40 7.86
CA GLY A 32 -14.21 7.99 9.05
C GLY A 32 -15.75 7.86 9.05
N ILE A 33 -16.30 6.79 8.47
CA ILE A 33 -17.76 6.59 8.33
C ILE A 33 -18.26 5.39 9.16
N PRO A 34 -19.53 5.39 9.62
CA PRO A 34 -20.12 4.21 10.25
C PRO A 34 -20.38 3.09 9.23
N HIS A 35 -20.24 1.85 9.68
CA HIS A 35 -20.44 0.66 8.84
C HIS A 35 -21.88 0.53 8.30
N SER A 36 -22.88 1.10 8.98
CA SER A 36 -24.24 1.22 8.47
C SER A 36 -24.32 2.10 7.21
N GLN A 37 -23.61 3.24 7.19
CA GLN A 37 -23.50 4.12 6.02
C GLN A 37 -22.73 3.42 4.89
N PHE A 38 -21.62 2.75 5.20
CA PHE A 38 -20.87 1.96 4.20
C PHE A 38 -21.77 0.94 3.47
N ARG A 39 -22.71 0.32 4.20
CA ARG A 39 -23.67 -0.64 3.64
C ARG A 39 -24.89 -0.01 2.96
N GLY A 40 -24.97 1.32 2.88
CA GLY A 40 -26.09 2.05 2.28
C GLY A 40 -27.39 2.00 3.11
N ILE A 41 -27.32 1.67 4.41
CA ILE A 41 -28.49 1.52 5.30
C ILE A 41 -28.51 2.56 6.44
N GLY A 42 -27.72 3.63 6.36
CA GLY A 42 -27.62 4.67 7.38
C GLY A 42 -27.41 6.06 6.80
N ASP A 43 -27.75 7.08 7.58
CA ASP A 43 -27.65 8.50 7.24
C ASP A 43 -26.32 9.15 7.69
N GLY A 44 -25.36 8.33 8.13
CA GLY A 44 -24.11 8.77 8.72
C GLY A 44 -24.13 8.90 10.24
N THR A 45 -25.27 8.66 10.89
CA THR A 45 -25.34 8.59 12.35
C THR A 45 -24.65 7.34 12.87
N TRP A 46 -23.73 7.52 13.82
CA TRP A 46 -23.07 6.41 14.50
C TRP A 46 -24.04 5.68 15.43
N THR A 47 -24.45 4.48 15.03
CA THR A 47 -25.26 3.61 15.90
C THR A 47 -24.40 2.96 16.99
N ALA A 48 -25.03 2.43 18.04
CA ALA A 48 -24.32 1.64 19.05
C ALA A 48 -23.58 0.44 18.44
N ARG A 49 -24.17 -0.18 17.40
CA ARG A 49 -23.58 -1.29 16.67
C ARG A 49 -22.35 -0.86 15.86
N ASP A 50 -22.40 0.30 15.23
CA ASP A 50 -21.26 0.83 14.46
C ASP A 50 -20.09 1.17 15.38
N ARG A 51 -20.35 1.82 16.52
CA ARG A 51 -19.33 2.07 17.54
C ARG A 51 -18.69 0.78 18.06
N ALA A 52 -19.50 -0.23 18.36
CA ALA A 52 -19.00 -1.53 18.83
C ALA A 52 -18.08 -2.19 17.79
N LYS A 53 -18.44 -2.12 16.50
CA LYS A 53 -17.58 -2.64 15.42
C LYS A 53 -16.29 -1.85 15.26
N ALA A 54 -16.35 -0.52 15.29
CA ALA A 54 -15.16 0.32 15.16
C ALA A 54 -14.17 0.09 16.31
N LEU A 55 -14.66 0.00 17.55
CA LEU A 55 -13.82 -0.35 18.71
C LEU A 55 -13.22 -1.74 18.56
N ALA A 56 -14.03 -2.73 18.16
CA ALA A 56 -13.53 -4.09 17.97
C ALA A 56 -12.51 -4.19 16.82
N TYR A 57 -12.68 -3.41 15.75
CA TYR A 57 -11.73 -3.34 14.64
C TYR A 57 -10.41 -2.68 15.06
N ARG A 58 -10.47 -1.57 15.81
CA ARG A 58 -9.29 -0.94 16.41
C ARG A 58 -8.52 -1.91 17.31
N ASP A 59 -9.24 -2.66 18.13
CA ASP A 59 -8.63 -3.64 19.03
C ASP A 59 -8.00 -4.81 18.22
N HIS A 60 -8.63 -5.23 17.11
CA HIS A 60 -8.03 -6.17 16.17
C HIS A 60 -6.75 -5.62 15.53
N GLN A 61 -6.73 -4.38 15.05
CA GLN A 61 -5.53 -3.77 14.46
C GLN A 61 -4.33 -3.78 15.41
N ARG A 62 -4.56 -3.62 16.72
CA ARG A 62 -3.49 -3.70 17.75
C ARG A 62 -2.87 -5.09 17.88
N THR A 63 -3.56 -6.13 17.42
CA THR A 63 -3.04 -7.51 17.42
C THR A 63 -2.27 -7.86 16.15
N VAL A 64 -2.33 -6.99 15.14
CA VAL A 64 -1.72 -7.18 13.82
C VAL A 64 -0.43 -6.38 13.72
N CYS A 65 0.64 -7.01 13.22
CA CYS A 65 1.89 -6.32 12.97
C CYS A 65 1.72 -5.28 11.85
N PRO A 66 2.04 -3.99 12.09
CA PRO A 66 1.89 -2.95 11.07
C PRO A 66 2.87 -3.10 9.89
N GLN A 67 3.93 -3.91 10.04
CA GLN A 67 4.92 -4.12 8.99
C GLN A 67 4.54 -5.26 8.05
N CYS A 68 4.18 -6.42 8.57
CA CYS A 68 3.91 -7.62 7.76
C CYS A 68 2.42 -7.99 7.66
N GLY A 69 1.54 -7.36 8.43
CA GLY A 69 0.11 -7.67 8.42
C GLY A 69 -0.26 -8.98 9.12
N THR A 70 0.71 -9.73 9.67
CA THR A 70 0.48 -10.96 10.43
C THR A 70 0.02 -10.64 11.84
N ARG A 71 -1.03 -11.33 12.32
CA ARG A 71 -1.47 -11.27 13.72
C ARG A 71 -0.60 -12.14 14.60
N TYR A 72 -0.34 -11.70 15.83
CA TYR A 72 0.49 -12.43 16.79
C TYR A 72 -0.01 -13.87 17.06
N ASP A 73 -1.30 -14.06 17.31
CA ASP A 73 -1.85 -15.41 17.56
C ASP A 73 -1.95 -16.30 16.30
N ASP A 74 -1.81 -15.70 15.11
CA ASP A 74 -1.75 -16.45 13.85
C ASP A 74 -0.29 -16.89 13.57
N TRP A 75 0.66 -16.44 14.38
CA TRP A 75 2.03 -16.91 14.36
C TRP A 75 2.10 -18.28 15.06
N ASP A 76 2.05 -19.34 14.26
CA ASP A 76 2.47 -20.66 14.70
C ASP A 76 4.00 -20.74 14.60
N HIS A 77 4.67 -20.84 15.74
CA HIS A 77 6.12 -20.98 15.84
C HIS A 77 6.61 -22.39 15.43
N GLY A 78 5.71 -23.26 14.99
CA GLY A 78 5.99 -24.66 14.76
C GLY A 78 6.37 -25.38 16.06
N HIS A 79 6.37 -26.71 16.05
CA HIS A 79 7.05 -27.48 17.08
C HIS A 79 8.54 -27.62 16.79
N PRO A 80 9.38 -28.00 17.78
CA PRO A 80 10.80 -28.26 17.54
C PRO A 80 10.98 -29.27 16.39
N GLY A 81 11.51 -28.81 15.25
CA GLY A 81 11.72 -29.61 14.04
C GLY A 81 10.72 -29.37 12.90
N GLU A 82 9.74 -28.48 13.08
CA GLU A 82 8.82 -28.03 12.04
C GLU A 82 9.25 -26.66 11.48
N GLU A 83 8.88 -26.37 10.24
CA GLU A 83 9.11 -25.06 9.62
C GLU A 83 8.13 -24.02 10.17
N ASP A 84 8.59 -22.78 10.34
CA ASP A 84 7.71 -21.66 10.73
C ASP A 84 6.56 -21.49 9.72
N ALA A 85 5.38 -21.08 10.19
CA ALA A 85 4.23 -20.82 9.32
C ALA A 85 4.47 -19.72 8.25
N TYR A 86 5.49 -18.88 8.45
CA TYR A 86 5.85 -17.79 7.53
C TYR A 86 7.36 -17.79 7.25
N ALA A 87 7.74 -17.85 5.96
CA ALA A 87 9.11 -17.68 5.51
C ALA A 87 9.39 -16.23 5.07
N VAL A 88 10.54 -15.68 5.46
CA VAL A 88 11.02 -14.39 4.93
C VAL A 88 11.53 -14.58 3.51
N THR A 89 11.04 -13.76 2.57
CA THR A 89 11.56 -13.72 1.20
C THR A 89 12.18 -12.36 0.89
N VAL A 90 13.25 -12.38 0.10
CA VAL A 90 13.87 -11.17 -0.45
C VAL A 90 13.50 -11.08 -1.91
N GLN A 91 12.77 -10.03 -2.28
CA GLN A 91 12.45 -9.75 -3.69
C GLN A 91 13.17 -8.50 -4.17
N ARG A 92 13.86 -8.63 -5.31
CA ARG A 92 14.48 -7.50 -6.00
C ARG A 92 13.46 -6.83 -6.91
N CYS A 93 13.13 -5.58 -6.63
CA CYS A 93 12.38 -4.74 -7.56
C CYS A 93 13.32 -4.19 -8.64
N VAL A 94 13.09 -4.53 -9.90
CA VAL A 94 13.93 -4.07 -11.03
C VAL A 94 13.93 -2.54 -11.13
N GLY A 95 12.78 -1.88 -10.95
CA GLY A 95 12.69 -0.43 -10.99
C GLY A 95 13.50 0.25 -9.89
N CYS A 96 13.38 -0.24 -8.64
CA CYS A 96 14.17 0.28 -7.53
C CYS A 96 15.68 0.07 -7.75
N GLN A 97 16.08 -1.06 -8.33
CA GLN A 97 17.48 -1.27 -8.70
C GLN A 97 17.94 -0.23 -9.72
N VAL A 98 17.20 -0.02 -10.82
CA VAL A 98 17.60 0.95 -11.86
C VAL A 98 17.73 2.37 -11.29
N ILE A 99 16.84 2.76 -10.37
CA ILE A 99 16.94 4.04 -9.65
C ILE A 99 18.22 4.09 -8.82
N ALA A 100 18.50 3.05 -8.04
CA ALA A 100 19.68 2.98 -7.18
C ALA A 100 20.98 3.00 -8.00
N ASP A 101 21.02 2.28 -9.12
CA ASP A 101 22.16 2.25 -10.03
C ASP A 101 22.43 3.66 -10.60
N LYS A 102 21.38 4.39 -11.03
CA LYS A 102 21.52 5.79 -11.47
C LYS A 102 21.93 6.75 -10.36
N GLN A 103 21.46 6.55 -9.14
CA GLN A 103 21.90 7.34 -7.98
C GLN A 103 23.39 7.11 -7.70
N ALA A 104 23.85 5.86 -7.78
CA ALA A 104 25.25 5.52 -7.60
C ALA A 104 26.15 6.10 -8.71
N GLU A 105 25.70 6.09 -9.97
CA GLU A 105 26.39 6.74 -11.08
C GLU A 105 26.60 8.24 -10.81
N LEU A 106 25.54 8.97 -10.44
CA LEU A 106 25.65 10.41 -10.13
C LEU A 106 26.54 10.67 -8.92
N ALA A 107 26.44 9.85 -7.87
CA ALA A 107 27.28 9.99 -6.69
C ALA A 107 28.78 9.70 -6.95
N GLY A 108 29.08 8.92 -8.00
CA GLY A 108 30.45 8.58 -8.39
C GLY A 108 31.22 9.72 -9.06
N ASP A 109 30.51 10.65 -9.70
CA ASP A 109 31.10 11.83 -10.34
C ASP A 109 31.22 12.98 -9.34
N LYS A 110 32.37 13.04 -8.66
CA LYS A 110 32.64 14.00 -7.57
C LYS A 110 32.84 15.44 -8.05
N ASP A 111 33.12 15.63 -9.34
CA ASP A 111 33.38 16.95 -9.93
C ASP A 111 32.12 17.54 -10.59
N ALA A 112 31.07 16.73 -10.78
CA ALA A 112 29.78 17.20 -11.27
C ALA A 112 28.92 17.84 -10.16
N ASP A 113 28.36 19.02 -10.44
CA ASP A 113 27.34 19.63 -9.58
C ASP A 113 26.01 18.89 -9.73
N ASN A 114 25.83 17.87 -8.89
CA ASN A 114 24.62 17.05 -8.87
C ASN A 114 23.52 17.63 -7.96
N ASN A 115 23.70 18.83 -7.40
CA ASN A 115 22.72 19.43 -6.51
C ASN A 115 21.42 19.76 -7.27
N GLY A 116 20.28 19.36 -6.70
CA GLY A 116 18.98 19.61 -7.30
C GLY A 116 18.55 18.63 -8.39
N ILE A 117 19.37 17.64 -8.75
CA ILE A 117 18.98 16.58 -9.70
C ILE A 117 18.07 15.55 -9.01
N LYS A 118 16.98 15.16 -9.67
CA LYS A 118 16.08 14.08 -9.24
C LYS A 118 16.05 12.95 -10.26
N ILE A 119 16.11 11.72 -9.77
CA ILE A 119 15.94 10.50 -10.56
C ILE A 119 14.51 10.01 -10.40
N ALA A 120 13.83 9.75 -11.51
CA ALA A 120 12.48 9.23 -11.54
C ALA A 120 12.31 8.22 -12.67
N LEU A 121 11.45 7.22 -12.46
CA LEU A 121 10.95 6.36 -13.52
C LEU A 121 9.66 6.96 -14.06
N ILE A 122 9.62 7.17 -15.37
CA ILE A 122 8.42 7.60 -16.09
C ILE A 122 8.06 6.56 -17.15
N PRO A 123 6.78 6.43 -17.55
CA PRO A 123 6.39 5.57 -18.66
C PRO A 123 7.16 5.87 -19.94
N ALA A 124 7.55 4.84 -20.69
CA ALA A 124 8.37 4.99 -21.91
C ALA A 124 7.76 5.96 -22.93
N ALA A 125 6.44 5.94 -23.10
CA ALA A 125 5.74 6.87 -23.99
C ALA A 125 5.90 8.34 -23.54
N GLN A 126 5.95 8.60 -22.23
CA GLN A 126 6.19 9.95 -21.71
C GLN A 126 7.64 10.37 -21.92
N ALA A 127 8.60 9.45 -21.74
CA ALA A 127 10.01 9.71 -22.03
C ALA A 127 10.22 10.10 -23.50
N ALA A 128 9.65 9.33 -24.43
CA ALA A 128 9.73 9.61 -25.86
C ALA A 128 9.09 10.96 -26.23
N ALA A 129 7.95 11.30 -25.61
CA ALA A 129 7.30 12.59 -25.83
C ALA A 129 8.15 13.78 -25.33
N ILE A 130 8.80 13.64 -24.16
CA ILE A 130 9.70 14.66 -23.62
C ILE A 130 10.92 14.85 -24.54
N GLU A 131 11.48 13.76 -25.07
CA GLU A 131 12.60 13.80 -25.99
C GLU A 131 12.24 14.49 -27.31
N ALA A 132 11.14 14.06 -27.95
CA ALA A 132 10.64 14.71 -29.17
C ALA A 132 10.37 16.22 -28.95
N GLN A 133 9.83 16.60 -27.80
CA GLN A 133 9.64 18.03 -27.47
C GLN A 133 10.97 18.78 -27.34
N ARG A 134 12.01 18.17 -26.76
CA ARG A 134 13.34 18.78 -26.64
C ARG A 134 13.99 18.98 -28.01
N GLU A 135 13.89 17.99 -28.90
CA GLU A 135 14.37 18.07 -30.28
C GLU A 135 13.71 19.23 -31.03
N LEU A 136 12.37 19.31 -30.98
CA LEU A 136 11.62 20.40 -31.60
C LEU A 136 12.02 21.79 -31.08
N VAL A 137 12.32 21.92 -29.79
CA VAL A 137 12.81 23.18 -29.20
C VAL A 137 14.23 23.50 -29.66
N ALA A 138 15.10 22.51 -29.78
CA ALA A 138 16.47 22.69 -30.26
C ALA A 138 16.49 23.14 -31.72
N ASP A 139 15.72 22.49 -32.60
CA ASP A 139 15.63 22.83 -34.03
C ASP A 139 15.14 24.27 -34.24
N ARG A 140 14.13 24.69 -33.47
CA ARG A 140 13.62 26.08 -33.53
C ARG A 140 14.65 27.13 -33.13
N ARG A 141 15.60 26.80 -32.25
CA ARG A 141 16.69 27.72 -31.87
C ARG A 141 17.76 27.81 -32.96
N HIS A 142 18.02 26.73 -33.68
CA HIS A 142 19.01 26.70 -34.74
C HIS A 142 18.53 27.43 -36.00
N GLY A 143 17.25 27.29 -36.36
CA GLY A 143 16.69 28.00 -37.52
C GLY A 143 16.62 29.53 -37.39
N THR A 144 16.66 30.09 -36.17
CA THR A 144 16.68 31.54 -35.96
C THR A 144 18.06 32.20 -36.09
N THR A 145 19.15 31.43 -36.18
CA THR A 145 20.51 31.99 -36.30
C THR A 145 21.04 32.05 -37.73
N ASP A 146 20.36 31.43 -38.70
CA ASP A 146 20.81 31.34 -40.11
C ASP A 146 20.11 32.35 -41.05
N ASP A 147 19.28 33.25 -40.53
CA ASP A 147 18.47 34.23 -41.29
C ASP A 147 18.91 35.70 -41.10
N ASP A 148 20.13 35.97 -40.59
CA ASP A 148 20.75 37.31 -40.46
C ASP A 148 21.95 37.52 -41.41
#